data_AF-T0ZGM4-F1
#
_entry.id   AF-T0ZGM4-F1
#
_cell.length_a   1.000
_cell.length_b   1.000
_cell.length_c   1.000
_cell.angle_alpha   90.00
_cell.angle_beta   90.00
_cell.angle_gamma   90.00
#
_symmetry.space_group_name_H-M   'P 1'
#
loop_
_entity.id
_entity.type
_entity.pdbx_description
1 polymer ?
#
loop_
_entity_poly.entity_id
_entity_poly.type
_entity_poly.pdbx_seq_one_letter_code
_entity_poly.pdbx_strand_id
1 'polypeptide(L)' 'GFKARLGLKDVRLALAAAEAVNAPMPFASVMRDAMLEALAHGQGEKEFGVVLGRSAMHRAGRSSR' A
#
# COMPACT_ATOMS: atom_id res chain seq x y z
N GLY A 1 5.83 -8.79 -12.47
CA GLY A 1 5.78 -8.15 -11.15
C GLY A 1 4.35 -8.03 -10.69
N PHE A 2 4.11 -7.98 -9.38
CA PHE A 2 2.77 -7.86 -8.81
C PHE A 2 2.33 -6.39 -8.84
N LYS A 3 1.19 -6.07 -9.45
CA LYS A 3 0.78 -4.67 -9.67
C LYS A 3 0.26 -4.04 -8.38
N ALA A 4 0.59 -2.77 -8.14
CA ALA A 4 0.15 -2.04 -6.95
C ALA A 4 -1.38 -2.02 -6.77
N ARG A 5 -2.16 -1.91 -7.85
CA ARG A 5 -3.64 -2.01 -7.79
C ARG A 5 -4.13 -3.38 -7.30
N LEU A 6 -3.42 -4.45 -7.65
CA LEU A 6 -3.75 -5.81 -7.21
C LEU A 6 -3.36 -6.01 -5.75
N GLY A 7 -2.21 -5.46 -5.34
CA GLY A 7 -1.82 -5.43 -3.93
C GLY A 7 -2.79 -4.65 -3.04
N LEU A 8 -3.33 -3.53 -3.53
CA LEU A 8 -4.37 -2.78 -2.80
C LEU A 8 -5.65 -3.60 -2.63
N LYS A 9 -6.05 -4.34 -3.67
CA LYS A 9 -7.19 -5.24 -3.60
C LYS A 9 -6.98 -6.32 -2.52
N ASP A 10 -5.81 -6.97 -2.48
CA ASP A 10 -5.53 -8.00 -1.48
C ASP A 10 -5.42 -7.43 -0.05
N VAL A 11 -4.82 -6.25 0.13
CA VAL A 11 -4.78 -5.56 1.43
C VAL A 11 -6.18 -5.19 1.92
N ARG A 12 -7.09 -4.77 1.03
CA ARG A 12 -8.50 -4.53 1.39
C ARG A 12 -9.20 -5.80 1.85
N LEU A 13 -8.96 -6.93 1.19
CA LEU A 13 -9.52 -8.21 1.60
C LEU A 13 -8.99 -8.62 2.98
N ALA A 14 -7.69 -8.47 3.23
CA ALA A 14 -7.10 -8.77 4.53
C ALA A 14 -7.66 -7.89 5.66
N LEU A 15 -7.80 -6.58 5.42
CA LEU A 15 -8.41 -5.66 6.39
C LEU A 15 -9.87 -6.00 6.69
N ALA A 16 -10.66 -6.32 5.66
CA ALA A 16 -12.06 -6.73 5.85
C ALA A 16 -12.18 -8.03 6.65
N ALA A 17 -11.32 -9.01 6.38
CA ALA A 17 -11.27 -10.25 7.14
C ALA A 17 -10.85 -10.02 8.61
N ALA A 18 -9.90 -9.12 8.84
CA ALA A 18 -9.43 -8.78 10.19
C ALA A 18 -10.49 -8.04 11.02
N GLU A 19 -11.24 -7.12 10.39
CA GLU A 19 -12.38 -6.43 11.00
C GLU A 19 -13.44 -7.43 11.50
N ALA A 20 -13.75 -8.45 10.69
CA ALA A 20 -14.75 -9.47 11.04
C ALA A 20 -14.40 -10.30 12.29
N VAL A 21 -13.13 -10.29 12.71
CA VAL A 21 -12.64 -11.03 13.89
C VAL A 21 -12.04 -10.13 14.96
N ASN A 22 -12.25 -8.80 14.86
CA ASN A 22 -11.68 -7.81 15.77
C ASN A 22 -10.14 -7.90 15.91
N ALA A 23 -9.44 -8.27 14.83
CA ALA A 23 -7.98 -8.36 14.81
C ALA A 23 -7.38 -7.05 14.26
N PRO A 24 -6.70 -6.23 15.08
CA PRO A 24 -6.11 -4.99 14.59
C PRO A 24 -4.94 -5.26 13.64
N MET A 25 -4.96 -4.64 12.46
CA MET A 25 -3.92 -4.79 11.42
C MET A 25 -3.28 -3.43 11.06
N PRO A 26 -2.50 -2.81 11.97
CA PRO A 26 -1.97 -1.45 11.78
C PRO A 26 -1.04 -1.34 10.57
N PHE A 27 -0.19 -2.33 10.32
CA PHE A 27 0.69 -2.34 9.14
C PHE A 27 -0.09 -2.42 7.82
N ALA A 28 -1.16 -3.22 7.77
CA ALA A 28 -2.00 -3.30 6.58
C ALA A 28 -2.70 -1.97 6.27
N SER A 29 -3.11 -1.22 7.30
CA SER A 29 -3.64 0.15 7.14
C SER A 29 -2.60 1.10 6.54
N VAL A 30 -1.34 1.08 7.03
CA VAL A 30 -0.26 1.91 6.47
C VAL A 30 0.03 1.56 5.00
N MET A 31 -0.02 0.27 4.65
CA MET A 31 0.15 -0.20 3.27
C MET A 31 -1.00 0.25 2.37
N ARG A 32 -2.25 0.14 2.83
CA ARG A 32 -3.44 0.63 2.12
C ARG A 32 -3.28 2.10 1.77
N ASP A 33 -2.89 2.93 2.72
CA ASP A 33 -2.80 4.37 2.54
C ASP A 33 -1.66 4.75 1.57
N ALA A 34 -0.50 4.07 1.67
CA ALA A 34 0.59 4.22 0.69
C ALA A 34 0.16 3.86 -0.74
N MET A 35 -0.63 2.81 -0.90
CA MET A 35 -1.10 2.40 -2.23
C MET A 35 -2.17 3.33 -2.78
N LEU A 36 -3.08 3.84 -1.93
CA LEU A 36 -4.07 4.85 -2.34
C LEU A 36 -3.38 6.11 -2.87
N GLU A 37 -2.36 6.58 -2.17
CA GLU A 37 -1.51 7.69 -2.62
C GLU A 37 -0.85 7.38 -3.96
N ALA A 38 -0.26 6.19 -4.10
CA ALA A 38 0.37 5.79 -5.35
C ALA A 38 -0.62 5.70 -6.53
N LEU A 39 -1.85 5.22 -6.29
CA LEU A 39 -2.91 5.21 -7.28
C LEU A 39 -3.32 6.62 -7.71
N ALA A 40 -3.43 7.56 -6.75
CA ALA A 40 -3.68 8.97 -7.04
C ALA A 40 -2.59 9.59 -7.92
N HIS A 41 -1.34 9.12 -7.79
CA HIS A 41 -0.22 9.51 -8.66
C HIS A 41 -0.10 8.69 -9.95
N GLY A 42 -1.14 7.95 -10.36
CA GLY A 42 -1.14 7.16 -11.60
C GLY A 42 -0.21 5.94 -11.57
N GLN A 43 0.23 5.50 -10.38
CA GLN A 43 1.21 4.42 -10.22
C GLN A 43 0.59 3.03 -10.05
N GLY A 44 -0.71 2.87 -10.31
CA GLY A 44 -1.44 1.62 -10.06
C GLY A 44 -0.90 0.40 -10.83
N GLU A 45 -0.25 0.63 -11.98
CA GLU A 45 0.34 -0.41 -12.82
C GLU A 45 1.82 -0.69 -12.48
N LYS A 46 2.43 0.07 -11.55
CA LYS A 46 3.80 -0.17 -11.08
C LYS A 46 3.85 -1.40 -10.17
N GLU A 47 5.06 -1.92 -10.00
CA GLU A 47 5.34 -3.04 -9.10
C GLU A 47 5.06 -2.64 -7.63
N PHE A 48 4.34 -3.50 -6.91
CA PHE A 48 3.82 -3.28 -5.57
C PHE A 48 4.92 -3.00 -4.54
N GLY A 49 5.98 -3.81 -4.52
CA GLY A 49 7.13 -3.61 -3.64
C GLY A 49 7.86 -2.29 -3.91
N VAL A 50 8.00 -1.92 -5.19
CA VAL A 50 8.57 -0.62 -5.59
C VAL A 50 7.74 0.55 -5.08
N VAL A 51 6.41 0.47 -5.18
CA VAL A 51 5.49 1.51 -4.70
C VAL A 51 5.61 1.68 -3.17
N LEU A 52 5.60 0.57 -2.43
CA LEU A 52 5.74 0.62 -0.98
C LEU A 52 7.11 1.16 -0.54
N GLY A 53 8.18 0.71 -1.19
CA GLY A 53 9.53 1.20 -0.94
C GLY A 53 9.66 2.71 -1.20
N ARG A 54 9.12 3.20 -2.33
CA ARG A 54 9.09 4.64 -2.63
C ARG A 54 8.28 5.44 -1.61
N SER A 55 7.13 4.92 -1.19
CA SER A 55 6.29 5.57 -0.17
C SER A 55 7.02 5.65 1.17
N ALA A 56 7.73 4.59 1.58
CA ALA A 56 8.55 4.58 2.78
C ALA A 56 9.70 5.59 2.69
N MET A 57 10.39 5.65 1.54
CA MET A 57 11.46 6.62 1.31
C MET A 57 10.95 8.06 1.33
N HIS A 58 9.78 8.34 0.73
CA HIS A 58 9.16 9.66 0.76
C HIS A 58 8.84 10.08 2.21
N ARG A 59 8.22 9.18 2.99
CA ARG A 59 7.90 9.42 4.42
C ARG A 59 9.14 9.59 5.29
N ALA A 60 10.24 8.94 4.95
CA ALA A 60 11.53 9.12 5.61
C ALA A 60 12.27 10.41 5.20
N GLY A 61 11.66 11.26 4.36
CA GLY A 61 12.33 12.45 3.80
C GLY A 61 13.45 12.12 2.80
N ARG A 62 13.52 10.88 2.31
CA ARG A 62 14.55 10.35 1.40
C ARG A 62 14.01 10.19 -0.03
N SER A 63 13.23 11.15 -0.51
CA SER A 63 12.89 11.20 -1.93
C SER A 63 14.12 11.65 -2.70
N SER A 64 14.67 10.80 -3.57
CA SER A 64 15.60 11.27 -4.62
C SER A 64 14.95 12.48 -5.29
N ARG A 65 15.68 13.60 -5.36
CA ARG A 65 15.37 14.68 -6.31
C ARG A 65 15.52 14.13 -7.73
#